data_AF-F8ES90-F1
#
_entry.id   AF-F8ES90-F1
#
_cell.length_a   1.000
_cell.length_b   1.000
_cell.length_c   1.000
_cell.angle_alpha   90.00
_cell.angle_beta   90.00
_cell.angle_gamma   90.00
#
_symmetry.space_group_name_H-M   'P 1'
#
loop_
_entity.id
_entity.type
_entity.pdbx_description
1 polymer ?
#
loop_
_entity_poly.entity_id
_entity_poly.type
_entity_poly.pdbx_seq_one_letter_code
_entity_poly.pdbx_strand_id
1 'polypeptide(L)'
;MAHQDFSPIDLPSDAEDRHHALLWTIESIVIATVLLAIFNATSIADWADELSPTPWTAPIVATADSWKNMTANMGLSKPRDFLHQSWKKLEAIHFSDADNSNTDQSE
;
A
#
# COMPACT_ATOMS: atom_id res chain seq x y z
N MET A 1 48.33 -26.14 7.45
CA MET A 1 46.94 -26.59 7.65
C MET A 1 46.06 -25.36 7.52
N ALA A 2 45.40 -25.19 6.38
CA ALA A 2 44.46 -24.09 6.17
C ALA A 2 43.13 -24.45 6.85
N HIS A 3 42.67 -23.61 7.78
CA HIS A 3 41.32 -23.69 8.31
C HIS A 3 40.36 -23.36 7.17
N GLN A 4 39.63 -24.38 6.69
CA GLN A 4 38.48 -24.17 5.82
C GLN A 4 37.32 -23.80 6.74
N ASP A 5 36.91 -22.53 6.71
CA ASP A 5 35.68 -22.05 7.31
C ASP A 5 34.51 -22.69 6.56
N PHE A 6 34.08 -23.87 7.01
CA PHE A 6 32.84 -24.52 6.59
C PHE A 6 31.66 -23.69 7.11
N SER A 7 31.37 -22.57 6.43
CA SER A 7 30.03 -22.00 6.45
C SER A 7 29.16 -22.87 5.55
N PRO A 8 28.13 -23.58 6.07
CA PRO A 8 27.22 -24.40 5.25
C PRO A 8 26.35 -23.57 4.29
N ILE A 9 26.40 -22.25 4.43
CA ILE A 9 25.69 -21.27 3.61
C ILE A 9 26.68 -20.77 2.56
N ASP A 10 26.45 -21.18 1.31
CA ASP A 10 27.07 -20.58 0.13
C ASP A 10 26.57 -19.13 0.02
N LEU A 11 27.42 -18.18 0.42
CA LEU A 11 27.20 -16.77 0.14
C LEU A 11 27.72 -16.48 -1.28
N PRO A 12 27.04 -15.63 -2.06
CA PRO A 12 27.52 -15.23 -3.38
C PRO A 12 28.93 -14.63 -3.27
N SER A 13 29.92 -15.42 -3.68
CA SER A 13 31.34 -15.13 -3.48
C SER A 13 31.88 -14.14 -4.52
N ASP A 14 31.22 -14.04 -5.68
CA ASP A 14 31.62 -13.16 -6.76
C ASP A 14 30.92 -11.78 -6.68
N ALA A 15 31.53 -10.79 -7.30
CA ALA A 15 30.99 -9.43 -7.34
C ALA A 15 29.79 -9.31 -8.30
N GLU A 16 29.65 -10.24 -9.25
CA GLU A 16 28.60 -10.24 -10.26
C GLU A 16 27.26 -10.67 -9.67
N ASP A 17 27.21 -11.71 -8.85
CA ASP A 17 26.02 -12.16 -8.13
C ASP A 17 25.47 -11.07 -7.20
N ARG A 18 26.37 -10.32 -6.54
CA ARG A 18 25.98 -9.19 -5.68
C ARG A 18 25.37 -8.05 -6.50
N HIS A 19 25.94 -7.75 -7.67
CA HIS A 19 25.39 -6.71 -8.55
C HIS A 19 24.02 -7.12 -9.09
N HIS A 20 23.86 -8.38 -9.50
CA HIS A 20 22.58 -8.91 -9.96
C HIS A 20 21.50 -8.86 -8.86
N ALA A 21 21.85 -9.25 -7.63
CA ALA A 21 20.94 -9.16 -6.49
C ALA A 21 20.52 -7.72 -6.16
N LEU A 22 21.44 -6.75 -6.26
CA LEU A 22 21.12 -5.33 -6.07
C LEU A 22 20.17 -4.81 -7.15
N LEU A 23 20.41 -5.13 -8.42
CA LEU A 23 19.54 -4.74 -9.51
C LEU A 23 18.13 -5.31 -9.34
N TRP A 24 18.01 -6.59 -9.00
CA TRP A 24 16.73 -7.24 -8.75
C TRP A 24 15.97 -6.61 -7.58
N THR A 25 16.69 -6.25 -6.52
CA THR A 25 16.12 -5.56 -5.36
C THR A 25 15.60 -4.18 -5.74
N ILE A 26 16.39 -3.39 -6.49
CA ILE A 26 15.99 -2.07 -6.98
C ILE A 26 14.76 -2.19 -7.87
N GLU A 27 14.76 -3.13 -8.82
CA GLU A 27 13.64 -3.39 -9.71
C GLU A 27 12.36 -3.72 -8.92
N SER A 28 12.47 -4.61 -7.93
CA SER A 28 11.35 -4.97 -7.06
C SER A 28 10.81 -3.79 -6.27
N ILE A 29 11.69 -2.94 -5.72
CA ILE A 29 11.30 -1.72 -5.00
C ILE A 29 10.60 -0.74 -5.93
N VAL A 30 11.12 -0.54 -7.14
CA VAL A 30 10.52 0.35 -8.13
C VAL A 30 9.13 -0.14 -8.52
N ILE A 31 8.98 -1.43 -8.83
CA ILE A 31 7.68 -2.03 -9.15
C ILE A 31 6.71 -1.85 -7.98
N ALA A 32 7.12 -2.20 -6.76
CA ALA A 32 6.29 -2.06 -5.56
C ALA A 32 5.87 -0.61 -5.33
N THR A 33 6.79 0.35 -5.50
CA THR A 33 6.52 1.78 -5.34
C THR A 33 5.51 2.28 -6.36
N VAL A 34 5.63 1.85 -7.62
CA VAL A 34 4.67 2.21 -8.68
C VAL A 34 3.29 1.63 -8.39
N LEU A 35 3.20 0.35 -8.02
CA LEU A 35 1.93 -0.27 -7.67
C LEU A 35 1.29 0.41 -6.45
N LEU A 36 2.09 0.76 -5.45
CA LEU A 36 1.64 1.49 -4.27
C LEU A 36 1.10 2.87 -4.67
N ALA A 37 1.84 3.65 -5.47
CA ALA A 37 1.40 4.97 -5.93
C ALA A 37 0.07 4.92 -6.72
N ILE A 38 -0.13 3.88 -7.52
CA ILE A 38 -1.35 3.71 -8.33
C ILE A 38 -2.53 3.27 -7.47
N PHE A 39 -2.39 2.19 -6.70
CA PHE A 39 -3.51 1.60 -5.95
C PHE A 39 -3.82 2.34 -4.64
N ASN A 40 -2.89 3.18 -4.16
CA ASN A 40 -3.03 3.96 -2.94
C ASN A 40 -3.32 5.45 -3.21
N ALA A 41 -3.68 5.83 -4.45
CA ALA A 41 -3.87 7.23 -4.85
C ALA A 41 -4.89 8.00 -3.98
N THR A 42 -6.01 7.38 -3.59
CA THR A 42 -6.99 8.03 -2.68
C THR A 42 -6.38 8.30 -1.31
N SER A 43 -5.59 7.37 -0.78
CA SER A 43 -4.97 7.53 0.54
C SER A 43 -3.91 8.63 0.55
N ILE A 44 -3.24 8.85 -0.59
CA ILE A 44 -2.34 10.00 -0.77
C ILE A 44 -3.13 11.32 -0.73
N ALA A 45 -4.31 11.38 -1.36
CA ALA A 45 -5.17 12.55 -1.32
C ALA A 45 -5.74 12.78 0.08
N ASP A 46 -6.26 11.75 0.74
CA ASP A 46 -6.79 11.82 2.10
C ASP A 46 -5.73 12.35 3.08
N TRP A 47 -4.48 11.85 2.99
CA TRP A 47 -3.36 12.36 3.77
C TRP A 47 -3.03 13.83 3.43
N ALA A 48 -3.07 14.21 2.15
CA ALA A 48 -2.78 15.58 1.74
C ALA A 48 -3.83 16.55 2.31
N ASP A 49 -5.10 16.15 2.33
CA ASP A 49 -6.20 16.94 2.89
C ASP A 49 -6.07 17.16 4.41
N GLU A 50 -5.35 16.28 5.13
CA GLU A 50 -5.04 16.44 6.56
C GLU A 50 -3.92 17.47 6.83
N LEU A 51 -3.18 17.90 5.81
CA LEU A 51 -2.11 18.89 5.98
C LEU A 51 -2.68 20.26 6.34
N SER A 52 -2.02 20.96 7.27
CA SER A 52 -2.39 22.34 7.59
C SER A 52 -2.35 23.22 6.33
N PRO A 53 -3.38 24.04 6.07
CA PRO A 53 -3.41 24.90 4.89
C PRO A 53 -2.30 25.96 4.95
N THR A 54 -1.29 25.81 4.10
CA THR A 54 -0.17 26.73 3.95
C THR A 54 0.16 26.91 2.47
N PRO A 55 0.89 27.96 2.08
CA PRO A 55 1.36 28.11 0.70
C PRO A 55 2.21 26.93 0.19
N TRP A 56 2.84 26.18 1.09
CA TRP A 56 3.67 25.02 0.75
C TRP A 56 2.86 23.73 0.58
N THR A 57 1.74 23.59 1.28
CA THR A 57 0.90 22.38 1.24
C THR A 57 -0.15 22.45 0.15
N ALA A 58 -0.60 23.66 -0.25
CA ALA A 58 -1.52 23.86 -1.37
C ALA A 58 -1.11 23.13 -2.68
N PRO A 59 0.14 23.20 -3.18
CA PRO A 59 0.54 22.46 -4.37
C PRO A 59 0.56 20.94 -4.15
N ILE A 60 0.83 20.47 -2.94
CA ILE A 60 0.84 19.04 -2.59
C ILE A 60 -0.58 18.49 -2.69
N VAL A 61 -1.56 19.16 -2.07
CA VAL A 61 -2.98 18.80 -2.12
C VAL A 61 -3.48 18.78 -3.57
N ALA A 62 -3.22 19.85 -4.33
CA ALA A 62 -3.64 19.93 -5.73
C ALA A 62 -3.05 18.79 -6.59
N THR A 63 -1.78 18.43 -6.34
CA THR A 63 -1.12 17.33 -7.06
C THR A 63 -1.70 15.97 -6.67
N ALA A 64 -1.94 15.74 -5.38
CA ALA A 64 -2.52 14.51 -4.87
C ALA A 64 -3.95 14.29 -5.40
N ASP A 65 -4.78 15.35 -5.44
CA ASP A 65 -6.11 15.30 -6.02
C ASP A 65 -6.09 15.02 -7.52
N SER A 66 -5.21 15.69 -8.26
CA SER A 66 -5.03 15.45 -9.70
C SER A 66 -4.64 13.99 -9.96
N TRP A 67 -3.71 13.45 -9.15
CA TRP A 67 -3.27 12.07 -9.25
C TRP A 67 -4.40 11.06 -8.95
N LYS A 68 -5.18 11.29 -7.88
CA LYS A 68 -6.38 10.51 -7.55
C LYS A 68 -7.37 10.50 -8.72
N ASN A 69 -7.65 11.67 -9.31
CA ASN A 69 -8.58 11.77 -10.43
C ASN A 69 -8.06 11.06 -11.67
N MET A 70 -6.77 11.17 -11.97
CA MET A 70 -6.14 10.50 -13.11
C MET A 70 -6.21 8.97 -12.97
N THR A 71 -5.84 8.43 -11.82
CA THR A 71 -5.88 6.99 -11.54
C THR A 71 -7.32 6.44 -11.55
N ALA A 72 -8.29 7.20 -11.05
CA ALA A 72 -9.71 6.88 -11.15
C ALA A 72 -10.20 6.85 -12.61
N ASN A 73 -9.83 7.84 -13.42
CA ASN A 73 -10.20 7.92 -14.84
C ASN A 73 -9.61 6.78 -15.67
N MET A 74 -8.41 6.30 -15.32
CA MET A 74 -7.80 5.13 -15.93
C MET A 74 -8.43 3.80 -15.43
N GLY A 75 -9.32 3.86 -14.45
CA GLY A 75 -9.94 2.68 -13.83
C GLY A 75 -8.98 1.88 -12.94
N LEU A 76 -7.84 2.46 -12.57
CA LEU A 76 -6.82 1.81 -11.75
C LEU A 76 -7.21 1.76 -10.26
N SER A 77 -8.22 2.55 -9.85
CA SER A 77 -8.79 2.48 -8.50
C SER A 77 -9.71 1.27 -8.28
N LYS A 78 -10.21 0.64 -9.37
CA LYS A 78 -11.25 -0.40 -9.30
C LYS A 78 -10.93 -1.58 -8.38
N PRO A 79 -9.70 -2.15 -8.35
CA PRO A 79 -9.40 -3.26 -7.45
C PRO A 79 -9.51 -2.86 -5.98
N ARG A 80 -9.02 -1.67 -5.62
CA ARG A 80 -9.14 -1.10 -4.27
C ARG A 80 -10.61 -0.86 -3.92
N ASP A 81 -11.37 -0.27 -4.84
CA ASP A 81 -12.79 0.02 -4.62
C ASP A 81 -13.60 -1.26 -4.38
N PHE A 82 -13.31 -2.33 -5.13
CA PHE A 82 -13.92 -3.64 -4.93
C PHE A 82 -13.62 -4.23 -3.55
N LEU A 83 -12.35 -4.16 -3.12
CA LEU A 83 -11.95 -4.65 -1.80
C LEU A 83 -12.63 -3.84 -0.69
N HIS A 84 -12.65 -2.51 -0.82
CA HIS A 84 -13.27 -1.61 0.13
C HIS A 84 -14.78 -1.86 0.26
N GLN A 85 -15.48 -2.03 -0.87
CA GLN A 85 -16.90 -2.38 -0.86
C GLN A 85 -17.17 -3.75 -0.24
N SER A 86 -16.31 -4.74 -0.50
CA SER A 86 -16.42 -6.06 0.08
C SER A 86 -16.25 -6.02 1.60
N TRP A 87 -15.26 -5.26 2.07
CA TRP A 87 -15.07 -4.99 3.50
C TRP A 87 -16.27 -4.32 4.14
N LYS A 88 -16.80 -3.23 3.53
CA LYS A 88 -17.96 -2.49 4.06
C LYS A 88 -19.22 -3.36 4.15
N LYS A 89 -19.42 -4.30 3.22
CA LYS A 89 -20.53 -5.27 3.28
C LYS A 89 -20.39 -6.22 4.48
N LEU A 90 -19.19 -6.71 4.75
CA LEU A 90 -18.92 -7.56 5.91
C LEU A 90 -19.08 -6.79 7.22
N GLU A 91 -18.59 -5.56 7.27
CA GLU A 91 -18.71 -4.65 8.41
C GLU A 91 -20.19 -4.37 8.76
N ALA A 92 -21.03 -4.10 7.75
CA ALA A 92 -22.45 -3.88 7.94
C ALA A 92 -23.18 -5.12 8.51
N ILE A 93 -22.78 -6.33 8.11
CA ILE A 93 -23.35 -7.57 8.65
C ILE A 93 -22.98 -7.72 10.13
N HIS A 94 -21.72 -7.46 10.48
CA HIS A 94 -21.23 -7.59 11.86
C HIS A 94 -21.94 -6.61 12.81
N PHE A 95 -22.09 -5.35 12.40
CA PHE A 95 -22.76 -4.35 13.23
C PHE A 95 -24.28 -4.56 13.31
N SER A 96 -24.93 -5.07 12.25
CA SER A 96 -26.34 -5.47 12.33
C SER A 96 -26.57 -6.60 13.34
N ASP A 97 -25.63 -7.54 13.45
CA ASP A 97 -25.72 -8.65 14.42
C ASP A 97 -25.52 -8.15 15.87
N ALA A 98 -24.62 -7.18 16.06
CA ALA A 98 -24.39 -6.53 17.34
C ALA A 98 -25.61 -5.73 17.84
N ASP A 99 -26.27 -4.95 16.97
CA ASP A 99 -27.47 -4.19 17.31
C ASP A 99 -28.66 -5.09 17.68
N ASN A 100 -28.81 -6.23 16.99
CA ASN A 100 -29.85 -7.22 17.30
C ASN A 100 -29.58 -7.91 18.66
N SER A 101 -28.32 -8.24 18.96
CA SER A 101 -27.95 -8.90 20.23
C SER A 101 -28.11 -8.01 21.47
N ASN A 102 -27.98 -6.68 21.32
CA ASN A 102 -28.20 -5.72 22.42
C ASN A 102 -29.68 -5.45 22.69
N THR A 103 -30.54 -5.61 21.68
CA THR A 103 -31.99 -5.39 21.80
C THR A 103 -32.65 -6.52 22.60
N ASP A 104 -32.25 -7.78 22.37
CA ASP A 104 -32.76 -8.97 23.07
C ASP A 104 -32.35 -9.06 24.56
N GLN A 105 -31.38 -8.27 25.04
CA GLN A 105 -30.98 -8.23 26.46
C GLN A 105 -31.72 -7.17 27.29
N SER A 106 -32.64 -6.43 26.69
CA SER A 106 -33.38 -5.34 27.34
C SER A 106 -34.88 -5.62 27.55
N GLU A 107 -35.32 -6.86 27.35
CA GLU A 107 -36.65 -7.38 27.76
C GLU A 107 -36.61 -8.24 29.02
#